data_AF-A0A519R2W3-F1
#
_entry.id   AF-A0A519R2W3-F1
#
_cell.length_a   1.000
_cell.length_b   1.000
_cell.length_c   1.000
_cell.angle_alpha   90.00
_cell.angle_beta   90.00
_cell.angle_gamma   90.00
#
_symmetry.space_group_name_H-M   'P 1'
#
loop_
_entity.id
_entity.type
_entity.pdbx_description
1 polymer ?
#
loop_
_entity_poly.entity_id
_entity_poly.type
_entity_poly.pdbx_seq_one_letter_code
_entity_poly.pdbx_strand_id
1 'polypeptide(L)'
;MIAQSGNEIIDLIKIDIEGSEYEVFRYNSDCWIKSSRLIAVEIHENLKPGVTKIIEDALENEFDESQVGEYRLFENKNLKRKKC
;
A
#
# COMPACT_ATOMS: atom_id res chain seq x y z
N MET A 1 9.54 12.82 -5.71
CA MET A 1 8.68 12.39 -6.84
C MET A 1 9.41 11.26 -7.55
N ILE A 2 8.80 10.08 -7.72
CA ILE A 2 9.44 8.84 -8.23
C ILE A 2 10.26 9.06 -9.51
N ALA A 3 9.86 10.02 -10.34
CA ALA A 3 10.60 10.47 -11.52
C ALA A 3 12.07 10.88 -11.28
N GLN A 4 12.47 11.24 -10.05
CA GLN A 4 13.84 11.68 -9.75
C GLN A 4 14.79 10.56 -9.30
N SER A 5 14.27 9.37 -8.92
CA SER A 5 15.12 8.26 -8.44
C SER A 5 15.67 7.37 -9.56
N GLY A 6 15.15 7.49 -10.78
CA GLY A 6 15.45 6.60 -11.91
C GLY A 6 14.90 5.17 -11.75
N ASN A 7 14.22 4.88 -10.64
CA ASN A 7 13.64 3.57 -10.35
C ASN A 7 12.13 3.58 -10.64
N GLU A 8 11.70 2.71 -11.53
CA GLU A 8 10.28 2.49 -11.87
C GLU A 8 9.51 1.77 -10.75
N ILE A 9 10.23 1.19 -9.80
CA ILE A 9 9.71 0.40 -8.66
C ILE A 9 10.00 1.13 -7.34
N ILE A 10 9.00 1.18 -6.49
CA ILE A 10 9.03 1.71 -5.13
C ILE A 10 9.26 0.54 -4.17
N ASP A 11 10.34 0.56 -3.41
CA ASP A 11 10.62 -0.53 -2.46
C ASP A 11 9.64 -0.55 -1.28
N LEU A 12 9.29 0.63 -0.75
CA LEU A 12 8.39 0.77 0.40
C LEU A 12 7.55 2.04 0.27
N ILE A 13 6.25 1.90 0.51
CA ILE A 13 5.34 3.00 0.81
C ILE A 13 4.85 2.83 2.24
N LYS A 14 4.91 3.90 3.03
CA LYS A 14 4.25 3.99 4.33
C LYS A 14 3.06 4.95 4.21
N ILE A 15 1.89 4.54 4.67
CA ILE A 15 0.66 5.33 4.74
C ILE A 15 0.19 5.33 6.19
N ASP A 16 0.05 6.54 6.73
CA ASP A 16 -0.24 6.81 8.13
C ASP A 16 -0.84 8.22 8.15
N ILE A 17 -2.15 8.29 7.87
CA ILE A 17 -2.85 9.54 7.54
C ILE A 17 -4.29 9.55 8.05
N GLU A 18 -4.50 9.40 9.35
CA GLU A 18 -5.71 9.81 10.11
C GLU A 18 -7.06 9.86 9.32
N GLY A 19 -7.46 8.75 8.70
CA GLY A 19 -8.76 8.59 8.02
C GLY A 19 -8.80 9.04 6.55
N SER A 20 -7.73 9.66 6.05
CA SER A 20 -7.58 10.07 4.64
C SER A 20 -7.07 8.93 3.74
N GLU A 21 -6.83 7.74 4.30
CA GLU A 21 -6.44 6.56 3.53
C GLU A 21 -7.55 6.20 2.52
N TYR A 22 -8.83 6.39 2.91
CA TYR A 22 -9.96 6.08 2.03
C TYR A 22 -9.85 6.81 0.68
N GLU A 23 -9.52 8.09 0.70
CA GLU A 23 -9.36 8.92 -0.49
C GLU A 23 -8.13 8.51 -1.31
N VAL A 24 -7.02 8.15 -0.65
CA VAL A 24 -5.80 7.66 -1.30
C VAL A 24 -6.06 6.37 -2.07
N PHE A 25 -6.81 5.43 -1.50
CA PHE A 25 -7.11 4.16 -2.16
C PHE A 25 -8.26 4.27 -3.17
N ARG A 26 -9.18 5.23 -3.00
CA ARG A 26 -10.31 5.44 -3.91
C ARG A 26 -9.93 6.05 -5.26
N TYR A 27 -8.93 6.92 -5.31
CA TYR A 27 -8.67 7.74 -6.50
C TYR A 27 -7.28 7.49 -7.10
N ASN A 28 -7.26 6.88 -8.30
CA ASN A 28 -6.06 6.68 -9.12
C ASN A 28 -4.90 5.99 -8.37
N SER A 29 -5.22 5.02 -7.50
CA SER A 29 -4.25 4.30 -6.67
C SER A 29 -3.46 3.25 -7.45
N ASP A 30 -4.07 2.66 -8.49
CA ASP A 30 -3.49 1.59 -9.30
C ASP A 30 -2.07 1.87 -9.81
N CYS A 31 -1.76 3.11 -10.16
CA CYS A 31 -0.50 3.46 -10.81
C CYS A 31 0.71 3.27 -9.89
N TRP A 32 0.58 3.59 -8.60
CA TRP A 32 1.66 3.44 -7.63
C TRP A 32 1.58 2.12 -6.89
N ILE A 33 0.38 1.55 -6.69
CA ILE A 33 0.20 0.22 -6.08
C ILE A 33 0.98 -0.82 -6.89
N LYS A 34 0.79 -0.88 -8.21
CA LYS A 34 1.46 -1.86 -9.08
C LYS A 34 2.98 -1.72 -9.12
N SER A 35 3.48 -0.51 -8.90
CA SER A 35 4.92 -0.23 -8.84
C SER A 35 5.50 -0.39 -7.43
N SER A 36 4.73 -0.81 -6.44
CA SER A 36 5.19 -0.94 -5.05
C SER A 36 5.51 -2.37 -4.67
N ARG A 37 6.68 -2.60 -4.06
CA ARG A 37 7.06 -3.90 -3.48
C ARG A 37 6.43 -4.16 -2.13
N LEU A 38 6.39 -3.14 -1.28
CA LEU A 38 5.84 -3.23 0.07
C LEU A 38 5.03 -1.97 0.36
N ILE A 39 3.83 -2.15 0.88
CA ILE A 39 2.97 -1.07 1.36
C ILE A 39 2.68 -1.35 2.83
N ALA A 40 3.00 -0.41 3.71
CA ALA A 40 2.64 -0.44 5.12
C ALA A 40 1.54 0.60 5.37
N VAL A 41 0.41 0.18 5.90
CA VAL A 41 -0.74 1.06 6.16
C VAL A 41 -1.17 0.94 7.61
N GLU A 42 -1.24 2.07 8.31
CA GLU A 42 -1.96 2.20 9.57
C GLU A 42 -3.42 2.56 9.26
N ILE A 43 -4.36 1.72 9.66
CA ILE A 43 -5.76 1.84 9.23
C ILE A 43 -6.61 2.48 10.33
N HIS A 44 -7.13 3.68 10.03
CA HIS A 44 -7.96 4.45 10.95
C HIS A 44 -9.47 4.24 10.72
N GLU A 45 -9.96 3.01 10.91
CA GLU A 45 -11.38 2.65 10.65
C GLU A 45 -12.39 3.50 11.46
N ASN A 46 -12.03 3.87 12.69
CA ASN A 46 -12.89 4.69 13.55
C ASN A 46 -13.07 6.14 13.04
N LEU A 47 -12.13 6.65 12.25
CA LEU A 47 -12.19 8.00 11.69
C LEU A 47 -12.99 8.03 10.39
N LYS A 48 -12.87 6.96 9.57
CA LYS A 48 -13.58 6.84 8.29
C LYS A 48 -14.07 5.41 8.06
N PRO A 49 -15.36 5.13 8.35
CA PRO A 49 -15.92 3.80 8.13
C PRO A 49 -15.81 3.34 6.67
N GLY A 50 -15.40 2.09 6.47
CA GLY A 50 -15.20 1.46 5.16
C GLY A 50 -13.79 1.62 4.58
N VAL A 51 -12.86 2.26 5.30
CA VAL A 51 -11.46 2.43 4.86
C VAL A 51 -10.71 1.10 4.81
N THR A 52 -10.97 0.20 5.75
CA THR A 52 -10.37 -1.15 5.74
C THR A 52 -10.75 -1.89 4.47
N LYS A 53 -12.03 -1.88 4.13
CA LYS A 53 -12.55 -2.60 2.97
C LYS A 53 -11.98 -2.08 1.65
N ILE A 54 -11.89 -0.75 1.46
CA ILE A 54 -11.36 -0.22 0.20
C ILE A 54 -9.86 -0.51 0.02
N ILE A 55 -9.11 -0.58 1.12
CA ILE A 55 -7.70 -0.99 1.11
C ILE A 55 -7.59 -2.47 0.72
N GLU A 56 -8.38 -3.33 1.36
CA GLU A 56 -8.41 -4.77 1.07
C GLU A 56 -8.79 -5.04 -0.39
N ASP A 57 -9.91 -4.45 -0.87
CA ASP A 57 -10.38 -4.60 -2.25
C ASP A 57 -9.31 -4.18 -3.27
N ALA A 58 -8.50 -3.16 -2.95
CA ALA A 58 -7.43 -2.67 -3.82
C ALA A 58 -6.19 -3.57 -3.85
N LEU A 59 -5.93 -4.38 -2.80
CA LEU A 59 -4.66 -5.08 -2.60
C LEU A 59 -4.78 -6.61 -2.58
N GLU A 60 -5.97 -7.17 -2.32
CA GLU A 60 -6.21 -8.61 -2.05
C GLU A 60 -5.58 -9.56 -3.10
N ASN A 61 -5.67 -9.20 -4.38
CA ASN A 61 -5.23 -10.08 -5.46
C ASN A 61 -3.70 -10.07 -5.66
N GLU A 62 -3.06 -8.89 -5.57
CA GLU A 62 -1.67 -8.70 -5.97
C GLU A 62 -0.68 -8.76 -4.79
N PHE A 63 -1.17 -8.70 -3.56
CA PHE A 63 -0.35 -8.63 -2.36
C PHE A 63 -0.62 -9.79 -1.40
N ASP A 64 0.42 -10.19 -0.68
CA ASP A 64 0.33 -11.01 0.53
C ASP A 64 0.30 -10.09 1.74
N GLU A 65 -0.61 -10.35 2.67
CA GLU A 65 -0.81 -9.50 3.85
C GLU A 65 -0.17 -10.10 5.11
N SER A 66 0.43 -9.23 5.94
CA SER A 66 0.82 -9.55 7.31
C SER A 66 0.60 -8.33 8.22
N GLN A 67 0.74 -8.51 9.54
CA GLN A 67 0.57 -7.43 10.51
C GLN A 67 1.80 -7.28 11.40
N VAL A 68 2.24 -6.04 11.62
CA VAL A 68 3.31 -5.67 12.55
C VAL A 68 2.87 -4.47 13.37
N GLY A 69 2.51 -4.72 14.64
CA GLY A 69 1.93 -3.68 15.50
C GLY A 69 0.62 -3.15 14.92
N GLU A 70 0.55 -1.83 14.74
CA GLU A 70 -0.61 -1.12 14.18
C GLU A 70 -0.60 -1.09 12.65
N TYR A 71 0.48 -1.52 12.02
CA TYR A 71 0.61 -1.55 10.56
C TYR A 71 0.15 -2.89 9.98
N ARG A 72 -0.68 -2.81 8.95
CA ARG A 72 -0.88 -3.90 7.98
C ARG A 72 0.13 -3.73 6.86
N LEU A 73 0.86 -4.81 6.58
CA LEU A 73 1.90 -4.89 5.57
C LEU A 73 1.37 -5.68 4.37
N PHE A 74 1.52 -5.12 3.19
CA PHE A 74 1.14 -5.72 1.92
C PHE A 74 2.39 -5.88 1.07
N GLU A 75 2.85 -7.12 0.87
CA GLU A 75 4.02 -7.46 0.04
C GLU A 75 3.58 -7.92 -1.35
N ASN A 76 4.11 -7.30 -2.40
CA ASN A 76 3.72 -7.59 -3.78
C ASN A 76 4.22 -8.96 -4.23
N LYS A 77 3.29 -9.83 -4.62
CA LYS A 77 3.56 -11.22 -5.05
C LYS A 77 4.49 -11.29 -6.27
N ASN A 78 4.45 -10.27 -7.12
CA ASN A 78 5.10 -10.24 -8.43
C ASN A 78 6.47 -9.53 -8.43
N LEU A 79 6.77 -8.70 -7.44
CA LEU A 79 7.96 -7.84 -7.43
C LEU A 79 9.01 -8.26 -6.38
N LYS A 80 9.53 -9.48 -6.48
CA LYS A 80 10.56 -9.96 -5.55
C LYS A 80 11.91 -9.27 -5.79
N ARG A 81 12.63 -8.92 -4.71
CA ARG A 81 14.05 -8.51 -4.82
C ARG A 81 14.85 -9.70 -5.37
N LYS A 82 15.64 -9.47 -6.43
CA LYS A 82 16.73 -10.39 -6.76
C LYS A 82 17.67 -10.45 -5.56
N LYS A 83 17.88 -11.65 -5.01
CA LYS A 83 18.95 -11.87 -4.04
C LYS A 83 20.27 -11.65 -4.79
N CYS A 84 21.07 -10.70 -4.32
CA CYS A 84 22.48 -10.57 -4.71
C CYS A 84 23.28 -11.74 -4.15
#